data_AF-A0A8C5LI16-F1
#
_entry.id   AF-A0A8C5LI16-F1
#
_cell.length_a   1.000
_cell.length_b   1.000
_cell.length_c   1.000
_cell.angle_alpha   90.00
_cell.angle_beta   90.00
_cell.angle_gamma   90.00
#
_symmetry.space_group_name_H-M   'P 1'
#
loop_
_entity.id
_entity.type
_entity.pdbx_description
1 polymer ?
#
loop_
_entity_poly.entity_id
_entity_poly.type
_entity_poly.pdbx_seq_one_letter_code
_entity_poly.pdbx_strand_id
1 'polypeptide(L)'
;MVLLTPVLVAVVCILLVWVFKNAQRSLERKEEGPAARPWVDGDLQGDPELLRRGEADPDEWPEAEESVAHVPFSHTRYPEQEMVKRSQEFYELLNKRRSVRFISSEQVPGEVIDNVIKTAGTAPSGAHTEPWTFVVVKDPDMKHKIREIIEEEEEVNYMRRMGHQWVTDLKKL
;
A
#
# COMPACT_ATOMS: atom_id res chain seq x y z
N MET A 1 -44.75 49.72 8.94
CA MET A 1 -43.67 49.91 7.95
C MET A 1 -42.39 50.16 8.72
N VAL A 2 -41.55 49.13 8.92
CA VAL A 2 -40.30 49.28 9.67
C VAL A 2 -39.30 49.97 8.74
N LEU A 3 -38.99 51.24 8.98
CA LEU A 3 -37.93 51.94 8.25
C LEU A 3 -36.59 51.26 8.60
N LEU A 4 -36.03 50.50 7.66
CA LEU A 4 -34.63 50.10 7.74
C LEU A 4 -33.80 51.37 7.77
N THR A 5 -33.19 51.66 8.91
CA THR A 5 -32.26 52.77 9.03
C THR A 5 -31.04 52.49 8.14
N PRO A 6 -30.44 53.53 7.53
CA PRO A 6 -29.26 53.36 6.67
C PRO A 6 -28.10 52.63 7.37
N VAL A 7 -28.04 52.70 8.70
CA VAL A 7 -27.09 51.97 9.54
C VAL A 7 -27.34 50.46 9.49
N LEU A 8 -28.61 50.02 9.56
CA LEU A 8 -28.95 48.59 9.50
C LEU A 8 -28.58 47.98 8.14
N VAL A 9 -28.82 48.74 7.06
CA VAL A 9 -28.44 48.32 5.69
C VAL A 9 -26.92 48.17 5.59
N ALA A 10 -26.15 49.13 6.11
CA ALA A 10 -24.69 49.06 6.09
C ALA A 10 -24.14 47.84 6.86
N VAL A 11 -24.71 47.53 8.03
CA VAL A 11 -24.30 46.36 8.83
C VAL A 11 -24.62 45.05 8.09
N VAL A 12 -25.79 44.95 7.47
CA VAL A 12 -26.16 43.76 6.67
C VAL A 12 -25.23 43.62 5.46
N CYS A 13 -24.89 44.71 4.76
CA CYS A 13 -23.93 44.67 3.65
C CYS A 13 -22.54 44.20 4.09
N ILE A 14 -22.03 44.68 5.24
CA ILE A 14 -20.73 44.25 5.78
C ILE A 14 -20.75 42.76 6.15
N LEU A 15 -21.83 42.28 6.77
CA LEU A 15 -21.98 40.86 7.12
C LEU A 15 -22.06 39.98 5.87
N LEU A 16 -22.80 40.41 4.85
CA LEU A 16 -22.89 39.68 3.58
C LEU A 16 -21.53 39.61 2.88
N VAL A 17 -20.78 40.72 2.83
CA VAL A 17 -19.41 40.74 2.27
C VAL A 17 -18.47 39.84 3.07
N TRP A 18 -18.55 39.85 4.40
CA TRP A 18 -17.72 38.99 5.24
C TRP A 18 -18.03 37.50 5.02
N VAL A 19 -19.32 37.13 4.95
CA VAL A 19 -19.76 35.76 4.65
C VAL A 19 -19.31 35.33 3.26
N PHE A 20 -19.48 36.17 2.24
CA PHE A 20 -19.05 35.86 0.87
C PHE A 20 -17.53 35.67 0.78
N LYS A 21 -16.77 36.56 1.43
CA LYS A 21 -15.30 36.50 1.42
C LYS A 21 -14.76 35.30 2.19
N ASN A 22 -15.46 34.87 3.26
CA ASN A 22 -15.09 33.67 4.01
C ASN A 22 -15.47 32.39 3.27
N ALA A 23 -16.59 32.39 2.54
CA ALA A 23 -16.99 31.28 1.68
C ALA A 23 -16.00 31.08 0.52
N GLN A 24 -15.58 32.16 -0.16
CA GLN A 24 -14.54 32.11 -1.20
C GLN A 24 -13.21 31.57 -0.67
N ARG A 25 -12.76 32.02 0.52
CA ARG A 25 -11.56 31.47 1.16
C ARG A 25 -11.65 29.98 1.47
N SER A 26 -12.84 29.47 1.82
CA SER A 26 -13.02 28.04 2.05
C SER A 26 -13.00 27.21 0.77
N LEU A 27 -13.41 27.80 -0.36
CA LEU A 27 -13.38 27.18 -1.68
C LEU A 27 -11.94 27.13 -2.21
N GLU A 28 -11.20 28.24 -2.10
CA GLU A 28 -9.77 28.28 -2.45
C GLU A 28 -8.95 27.25 -1.65
N ARG A 29 -9.21 27.11 -0.34
CA ARG A 29 -8.55 26.09 0.51
C ARG A 29 -8.93 24.64 0.15
N LYS A 30 -10.01 24.44 -0.60
CA LYS A 30 -10.46 23.10 -1.04
C LYS A 30 -9.83 22.68 -2.37
N GLU A 31 -9.33 23.63 -3.16
CA GLU A 31 -8.62 23.37 -4.42
C GLU A 31 -7.12 23.13 -4.21
N GLU A 32 -6.51 23.69 -3.17
CA GLU A 32 -5.13 23.36 -2.77
C GLU A 32 -5.08 22.05 -1.98
N GLY A 33 -5.40 20.94 -2.64
CA GLY A 33 -4.95 19.61 -2.21
C GLY A 33 -3.41 19.51 -2.32
N PRO A 34 -2.74 18.65 -1.53
CA PRO A 34 -1.30 18.47 -1.66
C PRO A 34 -0.95 18.13 -3.11
N ALA A 35 0.07 18.79 -3.66
CA ALA A 35 0.56 18.53 -5.01
C ALA A 35 0.79 17.02 -5.19
N ALA A 36 0.27 16.46 -6.28
CA ALA A 36 0.43 15.05 -6.62
C ALA A 36 1.92 14.67 -6.52
N ARG A 37 2.22 13.65 -5.71
CA ARG A 37 3.59 13.20 -5.46
C ARG A 37 3.97 12.31 -6.65
N PRO A 38 4.91 12.72 -7.54
CA PRO A 38 5.16 12.02 -8.80
C PRO A 38 5.53 10.54 -8.65
N TRP A 39 6.08 10.16 -7.50
CA TRP A 39 6.57 8.81 -7.20
C TRP A 39 5.50 7.84 -6.69
N VAL A 40 4.31 8.33 -6.30
CA VAL A 40 3.23 7.47 -5.77
C VAL A 40 2.28 7.05 -6.90
N ASP A 41 2.13 7.88 -7.92
CA ASP A 41 1.14 7.71 -8.98
C ASP A 41 1.75 7.23 -10.32
N GLY A 42 3.08 7.14 -10.41
CA GLY A 42 3.80 6.67 -11.61
C GLY A 42 3.58 5.18 -11.87
N ASP A 43 3.65 4.37 -10.83
CA ASP A 43 3.52 2.90 -10.92
C ASP A 43 2.06 2.44 -11.03
N LEU A 44 1.11 3.35 -10.79
CA LEU A 44 -0.34 3.15 -10.97
C LEU A 44 -0.81 3.50 -12.39
N GLN A 45 0.04 4.15 -13.18
CA GLN A 45 -0.23 4.36 -14.60
C GLN A 45 0.00 3.03 -15.29
N GLY A 46 -1.08 2.26 -15.41
CA GLY A 46 -1.09 1.00 -16.15
C GLY A 46 -0.47 1.16 -17.53
N ASP A 47 0.12 0.07 -18.03
CA ASP A 47 0.82 0.02 -19.30
C ASP A 47 0.00 0.70 -20.44
N PRO A 48 0.53 1.74 -21.10
CA PRO A 48 -0.14 2.39 -22.22
C PRO A 48 -0.50 1.44 -23.38
N GLU A 49 0.19 0.30 -23.52
CA GLU A 49 -0.18 -0.77 -24.45
C GLU A 49 -1.51 -1.44 -24.07
N LEU A 50 -1.76 -1.68 -22.77
CA LEU A 50 -3.03 -2.23 -22.27
C LEU A 50 -4.21 -1.27 -22.52
N LEU A 51 -3.95 0.04 -22.43
CA LEU A 51 -4.96 1.08 -22.70
C LEU A 51 -5.25 1.28 -24.20
N ARG A 52 -4.38 0.80 -25.09
CA ARG A 52 -4.57 0.85 -26.56
C ARG A 52 -5.49 -0.23 -27.11
N ARG A 53 -5.89 -1.22 -26.32
CA ARG A 53 -6.87 -2.25 -26.70
C ARG A 53 -8.31 -1.70 -26.69
N GLY A 54 -8.49 -0.49 -27.23
CA GLY A 54 -9.66 0.37 -27.09
C GLY A 54 -10.67 0.31 -28.23
N GLU A 55 -10.81 -0.83 -28.91
CA GLU A 55 -11.92 -1.11 -29.86
C GLU A 55 -12.39 -2.57 -29.72
N ALA A 56 -12.41 -3.13 -28.51
CA ALA A 56 -13.08 -4.40 -28.22
C ALA A 56 -14.47 -4.09 -27.67
N ASP A 57 -15.49 -4.81 -28.16
CA ASP A 57 -16.86 -4.69 -27.69
C ASP A 57 -16.89 -4.93 -26.15
N PRO A 58 -17.53 -4.06 -25.34
CA PRO A 58 -17.60 -4.22 -23.88
C PRO A 58 -18.19 -5.57 -23.43
N ASP A 59 -18.98 -6.23 -24.30
CA ASP A 59 -19.56 -7.56 -24.08
C ASP A 59 -18.70 -8.70 -24.69
N GLU A 60 -17.62 -8.37 -25.39
CA GLU A 60 -16.68 -9.30 -26.01
C GLU A 60 -15.56 -9.64 -25.02
N TRP A 61 -15.82 -10.68 -24.24
CA TRP A 61 -14.79 -11.31 -23.42
C TRP A 61 -13.74 -11.88 -24.38
N PRO A 62 -12.44 -11.60 -24.21
CA PRO A 62 -11.41 -12.26 -25.01
C PRO A 62 -11.63 -13.76 -24.86
N GLU A 63 -11.74 -14.47 -26.00
CA GLU A 63 -11.82 -15.92 -25.99
C GLU A 63 -10.71 -16.44 -25.07
N ALA A 64 -11.10 -17.23 -24.07
CA ALA A 64 -10.18 -17.72 -23.05
C ALA A 64 -8.94 -18.27 -23.74
N GLU A 65 -7.78 -17.68 -23.42
CA GLU A 65 -6.49 -18.17 -23.91
C GLU A 65 -6.46 -19.69 -23.71
N GLU A 66 -6.29 -20.41 -24.82
CA GLU A 66 -6.08 -21.86 -24.97
C GLU A 66 -6.48 -22.74 -23.79
N SER A 67 -7.40 -23.70 -24.02
CA SER A 67 -7.75 -24.75 -23.07
C SER A 67 -6.51 -25.36 -22.39
N VAL A 68 -6.18 -24.87 -21.18
CA VAL A 68 -5.01 -25.34 -20.46
C VAL A 68 -5.24 -26.81 -20.12
N ALA A 69 -4.30 -27.67 -20.52
CA ALA A 69 -4.44 -29.09 -20.27
C ALA A 69 -4.46 -29.37 -18.76
N HIS A 70 -5.51 -30.04 -18.30
CA HIS A 70 -5.55 -30.53 -16.93
C HIS A 70 -4.64 -31.75 -16.80
N VAL A 71 -3.80 -31.76 -15.77
CA VAL A 71 -2.87 -32.88 -15.48
C VAL A 71 -3.24 -33.56 -14.16
N PRO A 72 -3.03 -34.89 -14.02
CA PRO A 72 -3.23 -35.58 -12.75
C PRO A 72 -2.32 -35.00 -11.66
N PHE A 73 -2.90 -34.73 -10.49
CA PHE A 73 -2.13 -34.25 -9.33
C PHE A 73 -1.38 -35.40 -8.64
N SER A 74 -0.06 -35.25 -8.51
CA SER A 74 0.80 -36.17 -7.75
C SER A 74 1.01 -35.63 -6.34
N HIS A 75 0.60 -36.40 -5.33
CA HIS A 75 0.64 -36.00 -3.93
C HIS A 75 1.51 -36.92 -3.08
N THR A 76 2.40 -36.34 -2.27
CA THR A 76 3.14 -37.07 -1.24
C THR A 76 2.27 -37.26 0.00
N ARG A 77 1.87 -38.49 0.31
CA ARG A 77 1.11 -38.83 1.51
C ARG A 77 2.02 -39.44 2.58
N TYR A 78 1.81 -39.02 3.84
CA TYR A 78 2.53 -39.54 5.00
C TYR A 78 1.59 -40.37 5.90
N PRO A 79 2.11 -41.33 6.69
CA PRO A 79 1.36 -41.94 7.78
C PRO A 79 0.92 -40.92 8.83
N GLU A 80 -0.24 -41.13 9.48
CA GLU A 80 -0.82 -40.14 10.41
C GLU A 80 0.13 -39.74 11.54
N GLN A 81 0.85 -40.71 12.12
CA GLN A 81 1.84 -40.43 13.16
C GLN A 81 2.96 -39.50 12.67
N GLU A 82 3.41 -39.68 11.42
CA GLU A 82 4.41 -38.81 10.81
C GLU A 82 3.83 -37.44 10.48
N MET A 83 2.57 -37.36 10.03
CA MET A 83 1.88 -36.09 9.80
C MET A 83 1.82 -35.24 11.08
N VAL A 84 1.44 -35.86 12.21
CA VAL A 84 1.38 -35.21 13.52
C VAL A 84 2.76 -34.73 13.95
N LYS A 85 3.79 -35.57 13.77
CA LYS A 85 5.17 -35.20 14.11
C LYS A 85 5.64 -33.98 13.29
N ARG A 86 5.49 -34.03 11.96
CA ARG A 86 5.95 -32.98 11.05
C ARG A 86 5.23 -31.65 11.30
N SER A 87 3.92 -31.68 11.54
CA SER A 87 3.16 -30.46 11.82
C SER A 87 3.57 -29.83 13.15
N GLN A 88 3.84 -30.65 14.18
CA GLN A 88 4.33 -30.17 15.48
C GLN A 88 5.72 -29.51 15.35
N GLU A 89 6.67 -30.18 14.69
CA GLU A 89 8.01 -29.62 14.47
C GLU A 89 7.97 -28.32 13.66
N PHE A 90 7.10 -28.25 12.65
CA PHE A 90 6.91 -27.05 11.86
C PHE A 90 6.30 -25.89 12.67
N TYR A 91 5.30 -26.18 13.51
CA TYR A 91 4.75 -25.20 14.45
C TYR A 91 5.83 -24.68 15.40
N GLU A 92 6.62 -25.57 16.01
CA GLU A 92 7.69 -25.19 16.93
C GLU A 92 8.79 -24.35 16.25
N LEU A 93 9.13 -24.67 15.00
CA LEU A 93 10.03 -23.86 14.17
C LEU A 93 9.45 -22.45 13.98
N LEU A 94 8.21 -22.34 13.51
CA LEU A 94 7.58 -21.04 13.23
C LEU A 94 7.32 -20.22 14.49
N ASN A 95 7.05 -20.86 15.63
CA ASN A 95 6.83 -20.19 16.91
C ASN A 95 8.10 -19.53 17.48
N LYS A 96 9.29 -19.95 17.02
CA LYS A 96 10.56 -19.26 17.35
C LYS A 96 10.72 -17.94 16.62
N ARG A 97 9.99 -17.70 15.52
CA ARG A 97 10.09 -16.48 14.73
C ARG A 97 9.59 -15.28 15.53
N ARG A 98 10.44 -14.26 15.65
CA ARG A 98 10.09 -12.94 16.21
C ARG A 98 10.41 -11.85 15.21
N SER A 99 9.70 -10.73 15.29
CA SER A 99 10.08 -9.52 14.56
C SER A 99 11.29 -8.89 15.27
N VAL A 100 12.45 -8.91 14.62
CA VAL A 100 13.72 -8.38 15.16
C VAL A 100 14.00 -7.03 14.50
N ARG A 101 14.19 -5.97 15.31
CA ARG A 101 14.43 -4.60 14.82
C ARG A 101 15.89 -4.15 14.89
N PHE A 102 16.78 -5.05 15.31
CA PHE A 102 18.22 -4.84 15.38
C PHE A 102 18.90 -5.92 14.55
N ILE A 103 19.45 -5.56 13.39
CA ILE A 103 19.97 -6.50 12.39
C ILE A 103 21.48 -6.28 12.22
N SER A 104 22.25 -7.37 12.16
CA SER A 104 23.70 -7.33 11.91
C SER A 104 24.03 -6.83 10.50
N SER A 105 25.22 -6.25 10.32
CA SER A 105 25.77 -5.91 9.00
C SER A 105 26.49 -7.07 8.31
N GLU A 106 26.55 -8.25 8.96
CA GLU A 106 27.10 -9.47 8.40
C GLU A 106 26.38 -9.84 7.08
N GLN A 107 27.18 -10.20 6.06
CA GLN A 107 26.63 -10.57 4.77
C GLN A 107 25.99 -11.96 4.82
N VAL A 108 24.85 -12.09 4.16
CA VAL A 108 24.18 -13.38 3.96
C VAL A 108 24.42 -13.90 2.54
N PRO A 109 24.45 -15.23 2.33
CA PRO A 109 24.58 -15.80 0.99
C PRO A 109 23.40 -15.38 0.10
N GLY A 110 23.68 -14.95 -1.13
CA GLY A 110 22.65 -14.52 -2.09
C GLY A 110 21.66 -15.64 -2.41
N GLU A 111 22.14 -16.88 -2.53
CA GLU A 111 21.30 -18.05 -2.81
C GLU A 111 20.23 -18.28 -1.72
N VAL A 112 20.52 -17.94 -0.46
CA VAL A 112 19.52 -18.03 0.62
C VAL A 112 18.38 -17.03 0.36
N ILE A 113 18.70 -15.81 -0.10
CA ILE A 113 17.71 -14.79 -0.47
C ILE A 113 16.89 -15.25 -1.69
N ASP A 114 17.54 -15.81 -2.70
CA ASP A 114 16.84 -16.33 -3.88
C ASP A 114 15.86 -17.45 -3.53
N ASN A 115 16.27 -18.39 -2.66
CA ASN A 115 15.44 -19.51 -2.27
C ASN A 115 14.22 -19.08 -1.45
N VAL A 116 14.33 -18.08 -0.58
CA VAL A 116 13.16 -17.56 0.15
C VAL A 116 12.19 -16.81 -0.78
N ILE A 117 12.71 -16.09 -1.79
CA ILE A 117 11.88 -15.41 -2.80
C ILE A 117 11.16 -16.44 -3.68
N LYS A 118 11.87 -17.48 -4.17
CA LYS A 118 11.26 -18.60 -4.91
C LYS A 118 10.14 -19.26 -4.11
N THR A 119 10.36 -19.45 -2.80
CA THR A 119 9.34 -19.99 -1.89
C THR A 119 8.13 -19.06 -1.79
N ALA A 120 8.32 -17.74 -1.71
CA ALA A 120 7.21 -16.79 -1.70
C ALA A 120 6.40 -16.82 -3.00
N GLY A 121 7.06 -17.01 -4.14
CA GLY A 121 6.44 -17.12 -5.46
C GLY A 121 5.53 -18.35 -5.64
N THR A 122 5.59 -19.36 -4.76
CA THR A 122 4.69 -20.51 -4.83
C THR A 122 3.31 -20.24 -4.21
N ALA A 123 3.04 -19.02 -3.75
CA ALA A 123 1.72 -18.64 -3.24
C ALA A 123 0.66 -18.73 -4.36
N PRO A 124 -0.59 -19.11 -4.04
CA PRO A 124 -1.68 -19.00 -5.02
C PRO A 124 -2.02 -17.53 -5.29
N SER A 125 -2.47 -17.24 -6.51
CA SER A 125 -2.96 -15.91 -6.91
C SER A 125 -4.30 -16.00 -7.64
N GLY A 126 -5.13 -14.96 -7.52
CA GLY A 126 -6.40 -14.88 -8.22
C GLY A 126 -6.18 -14.95 -9.72
N ALA A 127 -6.85 -15.89 -10.39
CA ALA A 127 -6.67 -16.17 -11.82
C ALA A 127 -5.21 -16.42 -12.24
N HIS A 128 -4.35 -16.93 -11.33
CA HIS A 128 -2.93 -17.17 -11.59
C HIS A 128 -2.15 -15.91 -12.05
N THR A 129 -2.56 -14.72 -11.59
CA THR A 129 -1.96 -13.43 -12.03
C THR A 129 -0.55 -13.14 -11.48
N GLU A 130 -0.13 -13.83 -10.42
CA GLU A 130 1.17 -13.65 -9.77
C GLU A 130 1.57 -12.17 -9.58
N PRO A 131 0.72 -11.32 -8.95
CA PRO A 131 0.86 -9.87 -9.01
C PRO A 131 1.88 -9.34 -7.98
N TRP A 132 3.06 -9.94 -7.92
CA TRP A 132 4.12 -9.61 -6.98
C TRP A 132 5.44 -9.32 -7.68
N THR A 133 6.11 -8.27 -7.22
CA THR A 133 7.51 -7.97 -7.57
C THR A 133 8.32 -7.91 -6.28
N PHE A 134 9.38 -8.70 -6.21
CA PHE A 134 10.31 -8.71 -5.07
C PHE A 134 11.53 -7.85 -5.41
N VAL A 135 11.62 -6.64 -4.84
CA VAL A 135 12.75 -5.73 -5.07
C VAL A 135 13.84 -5.97 -4.00
N VAL A 136 15.00 -6.46 -4.43
CA VAL A 136 16.14 -6.72 -3.53
C VAL A 136 17.15 -5.57 -3.61
N VAL A 137 17.38 -4.89 -2.48
CA VAL A 137 18.32 -3.76 -2.40
C VAL A 137 19.54 -4.14 -1.55
N LYS A 138 20.70 -4.28 -2.19
CA LYS A 138 21.98 -4.56 -1.52
C LYS A 138 22.86 -3.30 -1.39
N ASP A 139 22.74 -2.38 -2.35
CA ASP A 139 23.55 -1.16 -2.45
C ASP A 139 23.42 -0.28 -1.19
N PRO A 140 24.53 0.08 -0.53
CA PRO A 140 24.49 0.88 0.70
C PRO A 140 23.87 2.27 0.52
N ASP A 141 24.16 2.95 -0.59
CA ASP A 141 23.68 4.31 -0.84
C ASP A 141 22.18 4.31 -1.11
N MET A 142 21.69 3.32 -1.87
CA MET A 142 20.26 3.13 -2.09
C MET A 142 19.52 2.82 -0.79
N LYS A 143 20.07 1.95 0.07
CA LYS A 143 19.49 1.68 1.40
C LYS A 143 19.46 2.92 2.27
N HIS A 144 20.49 3.77 2.21
CA HIS A 144 20.52 5.03 2.94
C HIS A 144 19.41 5.97 2.50
N LYS A 145 19.24 6.15 1.17
CA LYS A 145 18.17 6.98 0.62
C LYS A 145 16.77 6.49 1.03
N ILE A 146 16.56 5.18 1.00
CA ILE A 146 15.30 4.56 1.47
C ILE A 146 15.08 4.89 2.96
N ARG A 147 16.12 4.78 3.79
CA ARG A 147 16.05 5.10 5.21
C ARG A 147 15.65 6.55 5.45
N GLU A 148 16.29 7.50 4.77
CA GLU A 148 16.00 8.93 4.93
C GLU A 148 14.53 9.24 4.63
N ILE A 149 14.00 8.72 3.53
CA ILE A 149 12.59 8.90 3.14
C ILE A 149 11.64 8.29 4.18
N ILE A 150 11.93 7.08 4.67
CA ILE A 150 11.09 6.41 5.66
C ILE A 150 11.11 7.17 7.00
N GLU A 151 12.28 7.59 7.48
CA GLU A 151 12.39 8.31 8.76
C GLU A 151 11.63 9.64 8.73
N GLU A 152 11.73 10.41 7.63
CA GLU A 152 10.99 11.66 7.44
C GLU A 152 9.46 11.43 7.44
N GLU A 153 8.98 10.44 6.67
CA GLU A 153 7.53 10.18 6.59
C GLU A 153 6.98 9.56 7.89
N GLU A 154 7.76 8.73 8.59
CA GLU A 154 7.35 8.18 9.88
C GLU A 154 7.31 9.23 10.98
N GLU A 155 8.23 10.19 11.01
CA GLU A 155 8.12 11.30 11.96
C GLU A 155 6.77 12.02 11.82
N VAL A 156 6.36 12.31 10.58
CA VAL A 156 5.05 12.92 10.30
C VAL A 156 3.90 11.98 10.69
N ASN A 157 4.04 10.67 10.48
CA ASN A 157 3.03 9.69 10.85
C ASN A 157 2.80 9.64 12.37
N TYR A 158 3.87 9.51 13.15
CA TYR A 158 3.82 9.43 14.60
C TYR A 158 3.32 10.73 15.24
N MET A 159 3.74 11.88 14.71
CA MET A 159 3.36 13.17 15.26
C MET A 159 1.93 13.58 14.88
N ARG A 160 1.42 13.14 13.73
CA ARG A 160 0.15 13.65 13.17
C ARG A 160 -0.76 12.59 12.56
N ARG A 161 -0.30 11.78 11.60
CA ARG A 161 -1.22 11.01 10.73
C ARG A 161 -1.85 9.77 11.39
N MET A 162 -1.11 9.06 12.25
CA MET A 162 -1.58 7.81 12.86
C MET A 162 -2.63 8.03 13.97
N GLY A 163 -2.71 9.24 14.52
CA GLY A 163 -3.61 9.58 15.61
C GLY A 163 -3.20 8.97 16.96
N HIS A 164 -3.89 9.41 18.02
CA HIS A 164 -3.47 9.11 19.40
C HIS A 164 -3.56 7.62 19.77
N GLN A 165 -4.61 6.93 19.32
CA GLN A 165 -4.86 5.53 19.66
C GLN A 165 -3.74 4.63 19.13
N TRP A 166 -3.44 4.74 17.83
CA TRP A 166 -2.38 3.95 17.21
C TRP A 166 -1.03 4.21 17.86
N VAL A 167 -0.64 5.49 18.04
CA VAL A 167 0.63 5.84 18.70
C VAL A 167 0.71 5.26 20.11
N THR A 168 -0.40 5.22 20.84
CA THR A 168 -0.45 4.60 22.18
C THR A 168 -0.25 3.09 22.11
N ASP A 169 -0.88 2.40 21.16
CA ASP A 169 -0.74 0.96 20.98
C ASP A 169 0.69 0.52 20.64
N LEU A 170 1.45 1.39 19.96
CA LEU A 170 2.86 1.14 19.61
C LEU A 170 3.83 1.27 20.79
N LYS A 171 3.47 1.92 21.90
CA LYS A 171 4.40 2.19 23.02
C LYS A 171 5.00 0.94 23.68
N LYS A 172 4.33 -0.20 23.55
CA LYS A 172 4.76 -1.49 24.12
C LYS A 172 5.73 -2.26 23.22
N LEU A 173 5.92 -1.80 21.97
CA LEU A 173 6.67 -2.49 20.92
C LEU A 173 8.12 -2.05 20.86
#